data_AF-A0A3M1XX57-F1
#
_entry.id   AF-A0A3M1XX57-F1
#
_cell.length_a   1.000
_cell.length_b   1.000
_cell.length_c   1.000
_cell.angle_alpha   90.00
_cell.angle_beta   90.00
_cell.angle_gamma   90.00
#
_symmetry.space_group_name_H-M   'P 1'
#
loop_
_entity.id
_entity.type
_entity.pdbx_description
1 polymer ?
#
loop_
_entity_poly.entity_id
_entity_poly.type
_entity_poly.pdbx_seq_one_letter_code
_entity_poly.pdbx_strand_id
1 'polypeptide(L)'
;MKERFIHHLFANFGQYCTSRGLTPDTAHLLSYLIEQGVIYEEAMRHYVILYGYDSLRRSHTYKNKTQTIRALAAQLHLHENTIWNVLKDHRGKFGASPSRPHE
;
A
#
# COMPACT_ATOMS: atom_id res chain seq x y z
N MET A 1 -15.21 -14.68 -14.24
CA MET A 1 -13.73 -14.63 -14.05
C MET A 1 -13.35 -14.40 -12.59
N LYS A 2 -13.84 -13.33 -11.95
CA LYS A 2 -13.63 -13.05 -10.51
C LYS A 2 -13.94 -14.24 -9.58
N GLU A 3 -15.10 -14.88 -9.74
CA GLU A 3 -15.51 -16.02 -8.90
C GLU A 3 -14.56 -17.21 -9.02
N ARG A 4 -14.13 -17.54 -10.24
CA ARG A 4 -13.16 -18.61 -10.47
C ARG A 4 -11.81 -18.30 -9.83
N PHE A 5 -11.33 -17.06 -9.95
CA PHE A 5 -10.11 -16.63 -9.29
C PHE A 5 -10.22 -16.79 -7.77
N ILE A 6 -11.30 -16.28 -7.16
CA ILE A 6 -11.56 -16.38 -5.72
C ILE A 6 -11.59 -17.86 -5.28
N HIS A 7 -12.33 -18.69 -6.01
CA HIS A 7 -12.43 -20.13 -5.70
C HIS A 7 -11.07 -20.82 -5.73
N HIS A 8 -10.27 -20.63 -6.78
CA HIS A 8 -8.93 -21.22 -6.87
C HIS A 8 -7.97 -20.66 -5.82
N LEU A 9 -8.03 -19.36 -5.54
CA LEU A 9 -7.21 -18.72 -4.54
C LEU A 9 -7.44 -19.34 -3.16
N PHE A 10 -8.70 -19.45 -2.72
CA PHE A 10 -9.03 -19.99 -1.40
C PHE A 10 -8.79 -21.51 -1.31
N ALA A 11 -9.00 -22.26 -2.39
CA ALA A 11 -8.67 -23.69 -2.43
C ALA A 11 -7.16 -23.91 -2.21
N ASN A 12 -6.32 -23.15 -2.93
CA ASN A 12 -4.87 -23.25 -2.83
C ASN A 12 -4.35 -22.71 -1.48
N PHE A 13 -4.94 -21.64 -0.97
CA PHE A 13 -4.64 -21.12 0.37
C PHE A 13 -4.97 -22.13 1.46
N GLY A 14 -6.09 -22.85 1.35
CA GLY A 14 -6.43 -23.93 2.26
C GLY A 14 -5.36 -25.02 2.30
N GLN A 15 -4.90 -25.48 1.14
CA GLN A 15 -3.80 -26.45 1.04
C GLN A 15 -2.48 -25.93 1.64
N TYR A 16 -2.15 -24.67 1.37
CA TYR A 16 -1.00 -23.99 1.95
C TYR A 16 -1.05 -24.00 3.49
N CYS A 17 -2.20 -23.64 4.08
CA CYS A 17 -2.38 -23.69 5.53
C CYS A 17 -2.28 -25.12 6.09
N THR A 18 -2.93 -26.10 5.46
CA THR A 18 -2.88 -27.50 5.92
C THR A 18 -1.47 -28.05 5.91
N SER A 19 -0.72 -27.83 4.83
CA SER A 19 0.67 -28.33 4.69
C SER A 19 1.65 -27.73 5.69
N ARG A 20 1.34 -26.56 6.26
CA ARG A 20 2.19 -25.84 7.23
C ARG A 20 1.63 -25.86 8.65
N GLY A 21 0.51 -26.53 8.89
CA GLY A 21 -0.15 -26.55 10.20
C GLY A 21 -0.63 -25.17 10.68
N LEU A 22 -0.98 -24.27 9.75
CA LEU A 22 -1.40 -22.90 10.05
C LEU A 22 -2.92 -22.81 10.14
N THR A 23 -3.43 -21.98 11.06
CA THR A 23 -4.84 -21.61 11.09
C THR A 23 -5.12 -20.59 9.99
N PRO A 24 -6.13 -20.79 9.13
CA PRO A 24 -6.48 -19.83 8.10
C PRO A 24 -6.91 -18.49 8.72
N ASP A 25 -6.17 -17.44 8.43
CA ASP A 25 -6.51 -16.06 8.82
C ASP A 25 -6.02 -15.06 7.75
N THR A 26 -6.33 -13.77 7.96
CA THR A 26 -5.94 -12.71 7.03
C THR A 26 -4.42 -12.57 6.91
N ALA A 27 -3.66 -12.78 7.98
CA ALA A 27 -2.21 -12.63 7.96
C ALA A 27 -1.58 -13.73 7.10
N HIS A 28 -1.98 -14.98 7.29
CA HIS A 28 -1.52 -16.10 6.48
C HIS A 28 -1.97 -15.99 5.02
N LEU A 29 -3.15 -15.44 4.74
CA LEU A 29 -3.60 -15.18 3.38
C LEU A 29 -2.69 -14.16 2.68
N LEU A 30 -2.32 -13.07 3.38
CA LEU A 30 -1.40 -12.07 2.83
C LEU A 30 -0.01 -12.68 2.59
N SER A 31 0.52 -13.43 3.55
CA SER A 31 1.80 -14.15 3.37
C SER A 31 1.75 -15.09 2.18
N TYR A 32 0.67 -15.86 2.02
CA TYR A 32 0.46 -16.74 0.87
C TYR A 32 0.45 -15.96 -0.46
N LEU A 33 -0.28 -14.85 -0.53
CA LEU A 33 -0.34 -14.01 -1.73
C LEU A 33 1.03 -13.42 -2.10
N ILE A 34 1.86 -13.10 -1.11
CA ILE A 34 3.24 -12.62 -1.32
C ILE A 34 4.13 -13.77 -1.81
N GLU A 35 4.11 -14.92 -1.14
CA GLU A 35 4.92 -16.09 -1.50
C GLU A 35 4.62 -16.60 -2.92
N GLN A 36 3.35 -16.53 -3.34
CA GLN A 36 2.94 -16.92 -4.69
C GLN A 36 3.18 -15.83 -5.76
N GLY A 37 3.73 -14.68 -5.38
CA GLY A 37 3.98 -13.56 -6.28
C GLY A 37 2.72 -12.88 -6.81
N VAL A 38 1.57 -13.09 -6.16
CA VAL A 38 0.30 -12.42 -6.50
C VAL A 38 0.31 -10.98 -6.02
N ILE A 39 0.91 -10.72 -4.86
CA ILE A 39 1.19 -9.38 -4.34
C ILE A 39 2.71 -9.21 -4.23
N TYR A 40 3.24 -8.17 -4.85
CA TYR A 40 4.65 -7.83 -4.75
C TYR A 40 4.91 -6.94 -3.53
N GLU A 41 6.03 -7.14 -2.84
CA GLU A 41 6.45 -6.30 -1.70
C GLU A 41 6.51 -4.82 -2.07
N GLU A 42 6.96 -4.52 -3.28
CA GLU A 42 6.99 -3.17 -3.82
C GLU A 42 5.58 -2.55 -3.87
N ALA A 43 4.56 -3.31 -4.26
CA ALA A 43 3.19 -2.84 -4.28
C ALA A 43 2.67 -2.54 -2.86
N MET A 44 3.04 -3.35 -1.86
CA MET A 44 2.71 -3.09 -0.46
C MET A 44 3.38 -1.82 0.04
N ARG A 45 4.68 -1.65 -0.23
CA ARG A 45 5.44 -0.44 0.12
C ARG A 45 4.80 0.80 -0.50
N HIS A 46 4.45 0.73 -1.79
CA HIS A 46 3.80 1.83 -2.48
C HIS A 46 2.44 2.15 -1.85
N TYR A 47 1.63 1.14 -1.55
CA TYR A 47 0.35 1.33 -0.88
C TYR A 47 0.49 2.07 0.45
N VAL A 48 1.39 1.63 1.33
CA VAL A 48 1.60 2.24 2.65
C VAL A 48 2.06 3.68 2.53
N ILE A 49 3.00 3.96 1.62
CA ILE A 49 3.49 5.32 1.39
C ILE A 49 2.38 6.24 0.86
N LEU A 50 1.63 5.78 -0.13
CA LEU A 50 0.59 6.59 -0.78
C LEU A 50 -0.56 6.89 0.17
N TYR A 51 -1.03 5.87 0.90
CA TYR A 51 -2.09 6.02 1.89
C TYR A 51 -1.64 6.89 3.07
N GLY A 52 -0.45 6.65 3.62
CA GLY A 52 0.10 7.43 4.71
C GLY A 52 0.29 8.90 4.33
N TYR A 53 0.81 9.17 3.12
CA TYR A 53 0.96 10.53 2.61
C TYR A 53 -0.39 11.25 2.49
N ASP A 54 -1.40 10.60 1.91
CA ASP A 54 -2.71 11.21 1.74
C ASP A 54 -3.41 11.45 3.08
N SER A 55 -3.29 10.53 4.03
CA SER A 55 -3.78 10.68 5.40
C SER A 55 -3.18 11.92 6.09
N LEU A 56 -1.85 12.05 6.08
CA LEU A 56 -1.14 13.21 6.66
C LEU A 56 -1.40 14.52 5.92
N ARG A 57 -1.70 14.46 4.62
CA ARG A 57 -2.08 15.64 3.83
C ARG A 57 -3.48 16.12 4.22
N ARG A 58 -4.44 15.20 4.38
CA ARG A 58 -5.83 15.50 4.76
C ARG A 58 -5.97 15.97 6.21
N SER A 59 -5.08 15.54 7.10
CA SER A 59 -5.09 16.01 8.49
C SER A 59 -4.68 17.48 8.64
N HIS A 60 -4.16 18.11 7.57
CA HIS A 60 -3.64 19.48 7.59
C HIS A 60 -2.58 19.74 8.67
N THR A 61 -1.96 18.67 9.21
CA THR A 61 -0.95 18.74 10.27
C THR A 61 0.32 19.45 9.81
N TYR A 62 0.66 19.32 8.52
CA TYR A 62 1.87 19.89 7.93
C TYR A 62 1.52 20.95 6.89
N LYS A 63 2.29 22.06 6.88
CA LYS A 63 2.00 23.22 6.02
C LYS A 63 2.37 22.98 4.56
N ASN A 64 3.33 22.10 4.30
CA ASN A 64 3.81 21.85 2.94
C ASN A 64 4.18 20.39 2.73
N LYS A 65 4.26 20.02 1.45
CA LYS A 65 4.56 18.66 0.99
C LYS A 65 5.88 18.12 1.55
N THR A 66 6.91 18.95 1.64
CA THR A 66 8.23 18.55 2.15
C THR A 66 8.16 18.14 3.63
N GLN A 67 7.42 18.89 4.45
CA GLN A 67 7.20 18.54 5.87
C GLN A 67 6.43 17.23 6.00
N THR A 68 5.38 17.02 5.21
CA THR A 68 4.63 15.75 5.18
C THR A 68 5.53 14.58 4.82
N ILE A 69 6.39 14.74 3.80
CA ILE A 69 7.30 13.68 3.34
C ILE A 69 8.33 13.35 4.40
N ARG A 70 8.94 14.36 5.04
CA ARG A 70 9.88 14.14 6.14
C ARG A 70 9.24 13.39 7.31
N ALA A 71 8.03 13.78 7.69
CA ALA A 71 7.31 13.11 8.76
C ALA A 71 6.99 11.65 8.41
N LEU A 72 6.51 11.40 7.19
CA LEU A 72 6.21 10.04 6.73
C LEU A 72 7.47 9.17 6.61
N ALA A 73 8.57 9.74 6.12
CA ALA A 73 9.87 9.07 6.03
C ALA A 73 10.35 8.63 7.42
N ALA A 74 10.22 9.51 8.42
CA ALA A 74 10.55 9.18 9.81
C ALA A 74 9.64 8.07 10.38
N GLN A 75 8.32 8.13 10.13
CA GLN A 75 7.37 7.11 10.59
C GLN A 75 7.61 5.72 9.99
N LEU A 76 8.02 5.66 8.73
CA LEU A 76 8.25 4.42 8.01
C LEU A 76 9.70 3.94 8.07
N HIS A 77 10.59 4.68 8.74
CA HIS A 77 12.04 4.44 8.76
C HIS A 77 12.65 4.33 7.34
N LEU A 78 12.21 5.21 6.42
CA LEU A 78 12.67 5.26 5.03
C LEU A 78 13.40 6.57 4.75
N HIS A 79 14.23 6.59 3.71
CA HIS A 79 14.83 7.82 3.20
C HIS A 79 13.76 8.68 2.48
N GLU A 80 13.82 10.01 2.63
CA GLU A 80 12.86 10.93 1.99
C GLU A 80 12.77 10.71 0.46
N ASN A 81 13.91 10.45 -0.20
CA ASN A 81 13.95 10.14 -1.65
C ASN A 81 13.10 8.93 -2.03
N THR A 82 13.00 7.90 -1.18
CA THR A 82 12.14 6.74 -1.45
C THR A 82 10.68 7.18 -1.53
N ILE A 83 10.24 8.02 -0.58
CA ILE A 83 8.89 8.58 -0.59
C ILE A 83 8.68 9.45 -1.84
N TRP A 84 9.64 10.32 -2.17
CA TRP A 84 9.56 11.17 -3.35
C TRP A 84 9.42 10.39 -4.66
N ASN A 85 10.20 9.32 -4.83
CA ASN A 85 10.15 8.48 -6.02
C ASN A 85 8.77 7.81 -6.16
N VAL A 86 8.26 7.20 -5.09
CA VAL A 86 6.94 6.58 -5.10
C VAL A 86 5.84 7.60 -5.40
N LEU A 87 5.88 8.79 -4.79
CA LEU A 87 4.90 9.84 -5.10
C LEU A 87 5.03 10.37 -6.53
N LYS A 88 6.23 10.35 -7.12
CA LYS A 88 6.47 10.75 -8.51
C LYS A 88 5.88 9.72 -9.48
N ASP A 89 6.07 8.44 -9.21
CA ASP A 89 5.61 7.33 -10.07
C ASP A 89 4.08 7.22 -10.10
N HIS A 90 3.40 7.69 -9.04
CA HIS A 90 1.94 7.63 -8.90
C HIS A 90 1.22 8.99 -9.05
N ARG A 91 1.86 10.00 -9.66
CA ARG A 91 1.31 11.36 -9.84
C ARG A 91 -0.11 11.39 -10.42
N GLY A 92 -0.47 10.46 -11.31
CA GLY A 92 -1.81 10.39 -11.91
C GLY A 92 -2.93 9.91 -10.96
N LYS A 93 -2.61 9.15 -9.91
CA LYS A 93 -3.61 8.58 -8.98
C LYS A 93 -3.86 9.45 -7.75
N PHE A 94 -2.93 10.34 -7.41
CA PHE A 94 -2.98 11.16 -6.18
C PHE A 94 -2.70 12.66 -6.42
N GLY A 95 -2.46 13.07 -7.67
CA GLY A 95 -2.09 14.43 -8.07
C GLY A 95 -3.25 15.38 -8.39
N ALA A 96 -4.49 14.93 -8.38
CA ALA A 96 -5.63 15.84 -8.42
C ALA A 96 -5.84 16.46 -7.03
N SER A 97 -5.10 17.54 -6.75
CA SER A 97 -5.64 18.56 -5.85
C SER A 97 -6.93 19.09 -6.47
N PRO A 98 -8.05 19.22 -5.73
CA PRO A 98 -9.20 19.94 -6.23
C PRO A 98 -8.73 21.36 -6.55
N SER A 99 -8.94 21.76 -7.79
CA SER A 99 -8.83 23.14 -8.26
C SER A 99 -9.43 24.07 -7.20
N ARG A 100 -8.61 24.95 -6.63
CA ARG A 100 -9.13 26.08 -5.84
C ARG A 100 -10.06 26.89 -6.77
N PRO A 101 -11.25 27.29 -6.32
CA PRO A 101 -12.01 28.27 -7.07
C PRO A 101 -11.21 29.57 -7.11
N HIS A 102 -11.03 30.12 -8.30
CA HIS A 102 -10.59 31.49 -8.49
C HIS A 102 -11.71 32.40 -8.00
N GLU A 103 -11.45 33.16 -6.94
CA GLU A 103 -12.07 34.46 -6.68
C GLU A 103 -11.07 35.55 -7.08
#